data_AF-A0A3N5JKR7-F1
#
_entry.id   AF-A0A3N5JKR7-F1
#
_cell.length_a   1.000
_cell.length_b   1.000
_cell.length_c   1.000
_cell.angle_alpha   90.00
_cell.angle_beta   90.00
_cell.angle_gamma   90.00
#
_symmetry.space_group_name_H-M   'P 1'
#
loop_
_entity.id
_entity.type
_entity.pdbx_description
1 polymer ?
#
loop_
_entity_poly.entity_id
_entity_poly.type
_entity_poly.pdbx_seq_one_letter_code
_entity_poly.pdbx_strand_id
1 'polypeptide(L)'
;MRTLLVGLLCTIIVLMVSHSGHTQVPEGQSVQRVLTPAKASSAPASPQNAVISPLTRYGNQLFIARAPSAEMLGGGMLPFDYRLGPGDGLTLYLGGKAQEQFQIFVSIDGQVYVPTVGVLQVLDLTLDEFTKLLQQ
;
A
#
# COMPACT_ATOMS: atom_id res chain seq x y z
N MET A 1 10.32 35.81 36.28
CA MET A 1 9.33 34.84 36.80
C MET A 1 8.41 34.26 35.71
N ARG A 2 8.87 34.07 34.46
CA ARG A 2 8.04 33.51 33.35
C ARG A 2 8.62 32.23 32.74
N THR A 3 9.81 31.81 33.16
CA THR A 3 10.48 30.59 32.68
C THR A 3 10.20 29.35 33.54
N LEU A 4 9.73 29.53 34.78
CA LEU A 4 9.40 28.40 35.67
C LEU A 4 8.07 27.70 35.31
N LEU A 5 7.16 28.40 34.63
CA LEU A 5 5.82 27.89 34.29
C LEU A 5 5.82 26.94 33.08
N VAL A 6 6.77 27.09 32.16
CA VAL A 6 6.88 26.23 30.96
C VAL A 6 7.58 24.91 31.27
N GLY A 7 8.52 24.90 32.23
CA GLY A 7 9.16 23.67 32.71
C GLY A 7 8.19 22.76 33.47
N LEU A 8 7.30 23.35 34.28
CA LEU A 8 6.27 22.64 35.04
C LEU A 8 5.20 22.00 34.14
N LEU A 9 4.88 22.64 33.00
CA LEU A 9 3.91 22.10 32.05
C LEU A 9 4.44 20.87 31.28
N CYS A 10 5.74 20.83 31.01
CA CYS A 10 6.35 19.72 30.26
C CYS A 10 6.53 18.47 31.14
N THR A 11 6.76 18.62 32.44
CA THR A 11 6.84 17.47 33.37
C THR A 11 5.49 16.82 33.63
N ILE A 12 4.39 17.58 33.55
CA ILE A 12 3.03 17.06 33.73
C ILE A 12 2.60 16.16 32.55
N ILE A 13 3.12 16.40 31.34
CA ILE A 13 2.78 15.59 30.16
C ILE A 13 3.49 14.22 30.19
N VAL A 14 4.63 14.08 30.86
CA VAL A 14 5.38 12.81 30.92
C VAL A 14 4.80 11.82 31.94
N LEU A 15 3.97 12.26 32.90
CA LEU A 15 3.47 11.38 33.97
C LEU A 15 2.13 10.66 33.66
N MET A 16 1.50 10.92 32.51
CA MET A 16 0.14 10.41 32.20
C MET A 16 0.09 9.23 31.21
N VAL A 17 1.23 8.67 30.79
CA VAL A 17 1.27 7.45 29.94
C VAL A 17 1.86 6.27 30.73
N SER A 18 1.37 6.07 31.95
CA SER A 18 1.57 4.83 32.71
C SER A 18 0.47 4.66 33.74
N HIS A 19 -0.73 4.26 33.29
CA HIS A 19 -1.52 3.35 34.12
C HIS A 19 -2.31 2.35 33.29
N SER A 20 -2.07 1.09 33.64
CA SER A 20 -2.59 -0.15 33.11
C SER A 20 -4.12 -0.12 32.97
N GLY A 21 -4.60 -0.17 31.74
CA GLY A 21 -5.96 -0.62 31.45
C GLY A 21 -6.00 -2.14 31.44
N HIS A 22 -6.01 -2.77 32.62
CA HIS A 22 -6.40 -4.17 32.75
C HIS A 22 -7.93 -4.23 32.60
N THR A 23 -8.44 -4.39 31.37
CA THR A 23 -9.85 -4.74 31.19
C THR A 23 -9.91 -6.18 30.72
N GLN A 24 -10.46 -6.99 31.61
CA GLN A 24 -10.55 -8.43 31.56
C GLN A 24 -11.26 -8.89 30.29
N VAL A 25 -10.67 -9.88 29.62
CA VAL A 25 -11.39 -10.73 28.66
C VAL A 25 -12.48 -11.45 29.44
N PRO A 26 -13.77 -11.29 29.12
CA PRO A 26 -14.79 -12.13 29.75
C PRO A 26 -14.56 -13.57 29.30
N GLU A 27 -14.29 -14.44 30.28
CA GLU A 27 -14.48 -15.87 30.14
C GLU A 27 -15.94 -16.17 29.75
N GLY A 28 -16.11 -17.15 28.86
CA GLY A 28 -17.41 -17.63 28.41
C GLY A 28 -17.92 -16.81 27.22
N GLN A 29 -18.06 -17.35 26.01
CA GLN A 29 -18.57 -18.67 25.71
C GLN A 29 -17.82 -19.25 24.51
N SER A 30 -17.21 -20.41 24.72
CA SER A 30 -16.88 -21.33 23.65
C SER A 30 -18.16 -21.59 22.85
N VAL A 31 -18.24 -21.05 21.63
CA VAL A 31 -19.23 -21.54 20.65
C VAL A 31 -18.75 -22.93 20.25
N GLN A 32 -19.05 -23.89 21.11
CA GLN A 32 -18.92 -25.30 20.84
C GLN A 32 -19.94 -25.56 19.73
N ARG A 33 -19.47 -25.52 18.48
CA ARG A 33 -20.21 -26.09 17.37
C ARG A 33 -20.50 -27.52 17.78
N VAL A 34 -21.72 -27.78 18.23
CA VAL A 34 -22.23 -29.12 18.44
C VAL A 34 -22.12 -29.79 17.09
N LEU A 35 -21.04 -30.54 16.90
CA LEU A 35 -20.92 -31.49 15.83
C LEU A 35 -21.92 -32.58 16.21
N THR A 36 -23.15 -32.44 15.75
CA THR A 36 -24.09 -33.56 15.70
C THR A 36 -23.33 -34.69 15.04
N PRO A 37 -23.20 -35.87 15.68
CA PRO A 37 -22.51 -36.98 15.04
C PRO A 37 -23.36 -37.38 13.85
N ALA A 38 -22.89 -37.03 12.65
CA ALA A 38 -23.41 -37.61 11.42
C ALA A 38 -23.27 -39.11 11.59
N LYS A 39 -24.42 -39.78 11.72
CA LYS A 39 -24.54 -41.24 11.83
C LYS A 39 -23.66 -41.88 10.75
N ALA A 40 -22.57 -42.49 11.20
CA ALA A 40 -21.64 -43.20 10.36
C ALA A 40 -22.41 -44.31 9.61
N SER A 41 -22.58 -44.13 8.30
CA SER A 41 -22.88 -45.24 7.41
C SER A 41 -21.62 -46.09 7.35
N SER A 42 -21.72 -47.30 7.87
CA SER A 42 -20.67 -48.31 7.92
C SER A 42 -20.05 -48.56 6.54
N ALA A 43 -18.75 -48.32 6.42
CA ALA A 43 -17.89 -48.90 5.39
C ALA A 43 -16.79 -49.72 6.10
N PRO A 44 -16.44 -50.91 5.62
CA PRO A 44 -15.53 -51.81 6.33
C PRO A 44 -14.09 -51.31 6.25
N ALA A 45 -13.38 -51.46 7.37
CA ALA A 45 -11.97 -51.15 7.52
C ALA A 45 -11.09 -52.15 6.76
N SER A 46 -10.04 -51.66 6.10
CA SER A 46 -8.73 -52.33 6.01
C SER A 46 -7.62 -51.32 5.71
N PRO A 47 -6.42 -51.48 6.31
CA PRO A 47 -5.40 -50.45 6.35
C PRO A 47 -4.55 -50.53 5.09
N GLN A 48 -4.67 -49.53 4.22
CA GLN A 48 -3.68 -49.30 3.18
C GLN A 48 -2.87 -48.09 3.64
N ASN A 49 -1.55 -48.27 3.73
CA ASN A 49 -0.57 -47.22 4.00
C ASN A 49 -0.76 -46.07 3.01
N ALA A 50 -1.71 -45.18 3.30
CA ALA A 50 -1.84 -43.91 2.62
C ALA A 50 -0.71 -43.06 3.18
N VAL A 51 0.34 -42.89 2.37
CA VAL A 51 1.27 -41.78 2.57
C VAL A 51 0.42 -40.52 2.54
N ILE A 52 0.11 -40.01 3.73
CA ILE A 52 -0.61 -38.76 3.91
C ILE A 52 0.38 -37.66 3.51
N SER A 53 0.45 -37.36 2.21
CA SER A 53 1.11 -36.13 1.77
C SER A 53 0.44 -34.98 2.51
N PRO A 54 1.21 -34.09 3.15
CA PRO A 54 0.62 -33.00 3.92
C PRO A 54 -0.27 -32.17 2.99
N LEU A 55 -1.57 -32.08 3.33
CA LEU A 55 -2.50 -31.27 2.55
C LEU A 55 -2.11 -29.81 2.71
N THR A 56 -1.64 -29.23 1.61
CA THR A 56 -1.37 -27.80 1.51
C THR A 56 -2.68 -27.02 1.67
N ARG A 57 -2.73 -26.08 2.62
CA ARG A 57 -3.91 -25.22 2.82
C ARG A 57 -4.19 -24.42 1.55
N TYR A 58 -5.42 -24.48 1.05
CA TYR A 58 -5.89 -23.66 -0.07
C TYR A 58 -5.58 -22.18 0.18
N GLY A 59 -5.03 -21.50 -0.83
CA GLY A 59 -4.70 -20.08 -0.77
C GLY A 59 -3.34 -19.75 -0.14
N ASN A 60 -2.59 -20.72 0.38
CA ASN A 60 -1.22 -20.45 0.88
C ASN A 60 -0.31 -19.86 -0.22
N GLN A 61 -0.48 -20.29 -1.45
CA GLN A 61 0.23 -19.82 -2.65
C GLN A 61 0.00 -18.33 -2.98
N LEU A 62 -1.09 -17.72 -2.51
CA LEU A 62 -1.34 -16.28 -2.71
C LEU A 62 -0.41 -15.40 -1.87
N PHE A 63 0.04 -15.92 -0.73
CA PHE A 63 0.92 -15.22 0.19
C PHE A 63 2.40 -15.52 -0.06
N ILE A 64 2.70 -16.58 -0.82
CA ILE A 64 4.07 -16.99 -1.17
C ILE A 64 4.55 -16.27 -2.45
N ALA A 65 3.63 -15.92 -3.36
CA ALA A 65 3.95 -15.44 -4.71
C ALA A 65 3.64 -13.96 -4.98
N ARG A 66 3.70 -13.10 -3.97
CA ARG A 66 3.73 -11.65 -4.21
C ARG A 66 5.12 -11.14 -3.87
N ALA A 67 6.04 -11.26 -4.82
CA ALA A 67 7.16 -10.33 -4.83
C ALA A 67 6.53 -8.93 -4.88
N PRO A 68 6.89 -7.99 -3.98
CA PRO A 68 6.52 -6.60 -4.19
C PRO A 68 6.94 -6.25 -5.62
N SER A 69 6.06 -5.61 -6.39
CA SER A 69 6.50 -5.05 -7.67
C SER A 69 7.73 -4.20 -7.35
N ALA A 70 8.81 -4.37 -8.12
CA ALA A 70 10.10 -3.71 -7.87
C ALA A 70 10.00 -2.16 -7.85
N GLU A 71 8.82 -1.64 -8.18
CA GLU A 71 8.36 -0.27 -8.12
C GLU A 71 8.12 0.24 -6.67
N MET A 72 8.01 -0.66 -5.67
CA MET A 72 7.78 -0.28 -4.26
C MET A 72 9.03 0.12 -3.48
N LEU A 73 10.23 -0.04 -4.03
CA LEU A 73 11.47 0.41 -3.40
C LEU A 73 12.03 1.58 -4.19
N GLY A 74 11.67 2.79 -3.74
CA GLY A 74 12.06 4.05 -4.37
C GLY A 74 13.55 4.09 -4.74
N GLY A 75 13.82 4.45 -5.99
CA GLY A 75 15.17 4.67 -6.50
C GLY A 75 15.53 3.91 -7.79
N GLY A 76 14.64 3.09 -8.35
CA GLY A 76 14.85 2.50 -9.67
C GLY A 76 14.81 3.58 -10.76
N MET A 77 15.82 3.61 -11.63
CA MET A 77 15.73 4.39 -12.87
C MET A 77 14.56 3.85 -13.69
N LEU A 78 13.70 4.76 -14.17
CA LEU A 78 12.64 4.41 -15.11
C LEU A 78 13.27 3.84 -16.39
N PRO A 79 12.65 2.82 -17.02
CA PRO A 79 13.10 2.35 -18.32
C PRO A 79 12.99 3.47 -19.37
N PHE A 80 13.86 3.47 -20.37
CA PHE A 80 13.86 4.51 -21.43
C PHE A 80 12.56 4.52 -22.24
N ASP A 81 11.89 3.38 -22.33
CA ASP A 81 10.61 3.17 -22.99
C ASP A 81 9.41 3.31 -22.04
N TYR A 82 9.60 3.84 -20.83
CA TYR A 82 8.51 4.12 -19.90
C TYR A 82 7.44 5.00 -20.56
N ARG A 83 6.19 4.55 -20.47
CA ARG A 83 5.02 5.25 -20.97
C ARG A 83 4.24 5.88 -19.82
N LEU A 84 3.88 7.14 -19.99
CA LEU A 84 3.07 7.88 -19.03
C LEU A 84 1.67 7.27 -18.92
N GLY A 85 1.25 7.04 -17.69
CA GLY A 85 -0.02 6.46 -17.31
C GLY A 85 -0.78 7.32 -16.29
N PRO A 86 -2.08 7.03 -16.11
CA PRO A 86 -2.88 7.67 -15.07
C PRO A 86 -2.30 7.53 -13.66
N GLY A 87 -2.28 8.64 -12.92
CA GLY A 87 -1.77 8.68 -11.55
C GLY A 87 -0.26 8.95 -11.43
N ASP A 88 0.46 9.03 -12.56
CA ASP A 88 1.87 9.42 -12.55
C ASP A 88 2.02 10.88 -12.08
N GLY A 89 2.98 11.10 -11.20
CA GLY A 89 3.35 12.43 -10.71
C GLY A 89 4.65 12.89 -11.33
N LEU A 90 4.65 14.06 -11.97
CA LEU A 90 5.82 14.66 -12.61
C LEU A 90 6.13 16.01 -11.98
N THR A 91 7.42 16.34 -11.92
CA THR A 91 7.89 17.68 -11.56
C THR A 91 8.43 18.36 -12.81
N LEU A 92 7.79 19.47 -13.19
CA LEU A 92 8.21 20.33 -14.30
C LEU A 92 9.08 21.45 -13.78
N TYR A 93 10.20 21.70 -14.45
CA TYR A 93 11.06 22.86 -14.24
C TYR A 93 10.99 23.74 -15.48
N LEU A 94 10.34 24.90 -15.36
CA LEU A 94 10.23 25.86 -16.44
C LEU A 94 11.33 26.91 -16.28
N GLY A 95 12.26 26.91 -17.23
CA GLY A 95 13.31 27.92 -17.37
C GLY A 95 12.86 29.05 -18.30
N GLY A 96 13.34 30.27 -18.06
CA GLY A 96 13.02 31.44 -18.87
C GLY A 96 13.39 32.74 -18.16
N LYS A 97 12.46 33.69 -18.12
CA LYS A 97 12.64 34.96 -17.39
C LYS A 97 12.61 34.78 -15.86
N ALA A 98 11.92 33.76 -15.41
CA ALA A 98 11.89 33.29 -14.03
C ALA A 98 12.03 31.77 -14.02
N GLN A 99 12.56 31.21 -12.94
CA GLN A 99 12.57 29.76 -12.73
C GLN A 99 11.35 29.38 -11.91
N GLU A 100 10.50 28.54 -12.49
CA GLU A 100 9.30 28.04 -11.83
C GLU A 100 9.30 26.51 -11.81
N GLN A 101 8.74 25.95 -10.73
CA GLN A 101 8.60 24.52 -10.54
C GLN A 101 7.13 24.18 -10.33
N PHE A 102 6.62 23.22 -11.08
CA PHE A 102 5.24 22.76 -10.98
C PHE A 102 5.20 21.26 -10.73
N GLN A 103 4.35 20.85 -9.80
CA GLN A 103 3.99 19.45 -9.60
C GLN A 103 2.70 19.19 -10.36
N ILE A 104 2.74 18.28 -11.32
CA ILE A 104 1.63 17.92 -12.18
C ILE A 104 1.34 16.43 -12.04
N PHE A 105 0.08 16.07 -12.20
CA PHE A 105 -0.38 14.69 -12.12
C PHE A 105 -1.14 14.34 -13.39
N VAL A 106 -0.91 13.12 -13.89
CA VAL A 106 -1.67 12.59 -15.02
C VAL A 106 -3.05 12.17 -14.52
N SER A 107 -4.10 12.78 -15.07
CA SER A 107 -5.48 12.44 -14.73
C SER A 107 -5.83 11.01 -15.16
N ILE A 108 -6.94 10.49 -14.64
CA ILE A 108 -7.50 9.19 -15.05
C ILE A 108 -7.84 9.18 -16.56
N ASP A 109 -8.26 10.32 -17.10
CA ASP A 109 -8.48 10.53 -18.53
C ASP A 109 -7.18 10.64 -19.34
N GLY A 110 -6.03 10.57 -18.67
CA GLY A 110 -4.73 10.62 -19.32
C GLY A 110 -4.30 12.02 -19.79
N GLN A 111 -4.89 13.04 -19.18
CA GLN A 111 -4.61 14.44 -19.46
C GLN A 111 -3.77 15.06 -18.36
N VAL A 112 -2.95 16.05 -18.70
CA VAL A 112 -2.21 16.86 -17.74
C VAL A 112 -2.42 18.34 -18.01
N TYR A 113 -2.47 19.15 -16.95
CA TYR A 113 -2.58 20.59 -17.05
C TYR A 113 -1.22 21.25 -16.81
N VAL A 114 -0.76 22.02 -17.79
CA VAL A 114 0.49 22.79 -17.74
C VAL A 114 0.13 24.28 -17.83
N PRO A 115 0.52 25.14 -16.87
CA PRO A 115 0.08 26.54 -16.84
C PRO A 115 0.33 27.34 -18.13
N THR A 116 1.44 27.08 -18.82
CA THR A 116 1.83 27.81 -20.05
C THR A 116 1.23 27.22 -21.33
N VAL A 117 0.98 25.90 -21.37
CA VAL A 117 0.58 25.17 -22.58
C VAL A 117 -0.90 24.78 -22.57
N GLY A 118 -1.50 24.70 -21.38
CA GLY A 118 -2.88 24.25 -21.17
C GLY A 118 -2.98 22.75 -20.93
N VAL A 119 -4.08 22.15 -21.38
CA VAL A 119 -4.37 20.73 -21.18
C VAL A 119 -3.78 19.90 -22.33
N LEU A 120 -3.04 18.86 -21.98
CA LEU A 120 -2.32 18.00 -22.93
C LEU A 120 -2.67 16.53 -22.72
N GLN A 121 -2.86 15.78 -23.81
CA GLN A 121 -3.02 14.33 -23.77
C GLN A 121 -1.65 13.67 -23.69
N VAL A 122 -1.45 12.80 -22.68
CA VAL A 122 -0.14 12.20 -22.41
C VAL A 122 -0.12 10.67 -22.36
N LEU A 123 -1.27 10.01 -22.56
CA LEU A 123 -1.34 8.55 -22.58
C LEU A 123 -0.41 7.98 -23.63
N ASP A 124 0.30 6.93 -23.24
CA ASP A 124 1.19 6.17 -24.12
C ASP A 124 2.37 6.97 -24.69
N LEU A 125 2.60 8.19 -24.17
CA LEU A 125 3.79 8.97 -24.49
C LEU A 125 4.97 8.54 -23.62
N THR A 126 6.14 8.47 -24.23
CA THR A 126 7.41 8.43 -23.51
C THR A 126 7.73 9.77 -22.86
N LEU A 127 8.64 9.77 -21.90
CA LEU A 127 9.18 11.01 -21.31
C LEU A 127 9.84 11.92 -22.36
N ASP A 128 10.49 11.35 -23.38
CA ASP A 128 11.13 12.11 -24.47
C ASP A 128 10.08 12.77 -25.38
N GLU A 129 9.04 12.04 -25.79
CA GLU A 129 7.94 12.57 -26.58
C GLU A 129 7.18 13.67 -25.84
N PHE A 130 6.89 13.45 -24.55
CA PHE A 130 6.26 14.47 -23.71
C PHE A 130 7.13 15.73 -23.59
N THR A 131 8.44 15.58 -23.41
CA THR A 131 9.37 16.73 -23.36
C THR A 131 9.38 17.51 -24.68
N LYS A 132 9.39 16.81 -25.82
CA LYS A 132 9.29 17.44 -27.15
C LYS A 132 7.99 18.21 -27.33
N LEU A 133 6.88 17.65 -26.86
CA LEU A 133 5.57 18.28 -26.95
C LEU A 133 5.52 19.61 -26.16
N LEU A 134 6.22 19.70 -25.03
CA LEU A 134 6.31 20.94 -24.24
C LEU A 134 7.22 22.02 -24.86
N GLN A 135 8.06 21.68 -25.82
CA GLN A 135 8.99 22.59 -26.48
C GLN A 135 8.46 23.19 -27.79
N GLN A 136 7.28 22.75 -28.23
CA GLN A 136 6.60 23.27 -29.42
C GLN A 136 5.92 24.61 -29.12
#